data_AF-A0A0C2G1W3-F1
#
_entry.id   AF-A0A0C2G1W3-F1
#
_cell.length_a   1.000
_cell.length_b   1.000
_cell.length_c   1.000
_cell.angle_alpha   90.00
_cell.angle_beta   90.00
_cell.angle_gamma   90.00
#
_symmetry.space_group_name_H-M   'P 1'
#
loop_
_entity.id
_entity.type
_entity.pdbx_description
1 polymer ?
#
loop_
_entity_poly.entity_id
_entity_poly.type
_entity_poly.pdbx_seq_one_letter_code
_entity_poly.pdbx_strand_id
1 'polypeptide(L)'
;DGEASETRQTAVEVLGAIEELHKLLLIRTFIAVIRSSGNGIWVDASHSHKACHDMLSRWKSHSQYNSNSVWDQVEIIVQKNFRKLNFTVEVLPLLRESALTNLPEQMDLSVLGYDCSHFSERGLSILHMAVWNSFFTKSGDRVRQYRPSPPQLLCPDFRCPFFRTVSNSGYCIYNAAECRMRA
;
A
#
# COMPACT_ATOMS: atom_id res chain seq x y z
N ASP A 1 -6.85 -15.98 -6.05
CA ASP A 1 -7.97 -15.96 -7.03
C ASP A 1 -9.22 -15.26 -6.49
N GLY A 2 -9.29 -14.92 -5.20
CA GLY A 2 -10.10 -13.82 -4.65
C GLY A 2 -11.57 -13.91 -5.03
N GLU A 3 -12.35 -14.72 -4.32
CA GLU A 3 -13.78 -14.72 -4.54
C GLU A 3 -14.44 -13.51 -3.85
N ALA A 4 -15.48 -12.97 -4.50
CA ALA A 4 -16.31 -11.91 -3.92
C ALA A 4 -17.08 -12.34 -2.65
N SER A 5 -17.01 -13.63 -2.27
CA SER A 5 -17.61 -14.24 -1.09
C SER A 5 -16.77 -14.14 0.19
N GLU A 6 -15.56 -13.56 0.12
CA GLU A 6 -14.62 -13.54 1.24
C GLU A 6 -15.15 -12.70 2.42
N THR A 7 -15.56 -13.39 3.49
CA THR A 7 -16.10 -12.80 4.73
C THR A 7 -15.02 -12.55 5.79
N ARG A 8 -13.78 -12.91 5.48
CA ARG A 8 -12.64 -12.77 6.40
C ARG A 8 -12.08 -11.37 6.34
N GLN A 9 -11.65 -10.87 7.50
CA GLN A 9 -11.03 -9.57 7.60
C GLN A 9 -9.57 -9.68 7.15
N THR A 10 -9.23 -9.13 5.98
CA THR A 10 -7.87 -9.22 5.40
C THR A 10 -6.78 -8.81 6.38
N ALA A 11 -7.02 -7.77 7.19
CA ALA A 11 -6.08 -7.30 8.20
C ALA A 11 -5.73 -8.38 9.25
N VAL A 12 -6.72 -9.19 9.66
CA VAL A 12 -6.54 -10.26 10.65
C VAL A 12 -5.74 -11.42 10.05
N GLU A 13 -6.01 -11.79 8.80
CA GLU A 13 -5.25 -12.83 8.11
C GLU A 13 -3.78 -12.40 7.92
N VAL A 14 -3.55 -11.14 7.57
CA VAL A 14 -2.21 -10.57 7.45
C VAL A 14 -1.47 -10.60 8.79
N LEU A 15 -2.16 -10.29 9.91
CA LEU A 15 -1.56 -10.40 11.24
C LEU A 15 -1.16 -11.85 11.55
N GLY A 16 -2.02 -12.83 11.26
CA GLY A 16 -1.69 -14.25 11.41
C GLY A 16 -0.48 -14.67 10.56
N ALA A 17 -0.40 -14.19 9.31
CA ALA A 17 0.76 -14.45 8.45
C ALA A 17 2.05 -13.85 9.02
N ILE A 18 2.00 -12.64 9.59
CA ILE A 18 3.16 -12.02 10.26
C ILE A 18 3.60 -12.86 11.46
N GLU A 19 2.65 -13.35 12.27
CA GLU A 19 2.94 -14.21 13.42
C GLU A 19 3.64 -15.51 13.02
N GLU A 20 3.18 -16.16 11.96
CA GLU A 20 3.81 -17.37 11.43
C GLU A 20 5.20 -17.08 10.83
N LEU A 21 5.33 -16.02 10.03
CA LEU A 21 6.63 -15.63 9.47
C LEU A 21 7.63 -15.25 10.57
N HIS A 22 7.19 -14.63 11.66
CA HIS A 22 8.04 -14.33 12.79
C HIS A 22 8.58 -15.60 13.47
N LYS A 23 7.80 -16.69 13.53
CA LYS A 23 8.28 -17.98 14.05
C LYS A 23 9.33 -18.63 13.15
N LEU A 24 9.24 -18.41 11.84
CA LEU A 24 10.08 -19.07 10.83
C LEU A 24 11.32 -18.26 10.43
N LEU A 25 11.25 -16.92 10.43
CA LEU A 25 12.27 -16.03 9.86
C LEU A 25 12.84 -15.07 10.92
N LEU A 26 13.56 -15.60 11.90
CA LEU A 26 13.95 -14.87 13.11
C LEU A 26 15.09 -13.83 12.95
N ILE A 27 15.77 -13.79 11.79
CA ILE A 27 17.04 -13.06 11.65
C ILE A 27 17.06 -12.21 10.38
N ARG A 28 17.34 -10.91 10.55
CA ARG A 28 17.53 -9.93 9.46
C ARG A 28 16.35 -9.85 8.49
N THR A 29 15.13 -9.99 9.03
CA THR A 29 13.92 -9.98 8.23
C THR A 29 13.26 -8.61 8.27
N PHE A 30 12.92 -8.10 7.09
CA PHE A 30 12.10 -6.90 6.90
C PHE A 30 10.83 -7.31 6.15
N ILE A 31 9.67 -7.04 6.72
CA ILE A 31 8.38 -7.27 6.06
C ILE A 31 7.70 -5.92 5.83
N ALA A 32 7.32 -5.66 4.59
CA ALA A 32 6.48 -4.54 4.24
C ALA A 32 5.05 -5.02 4.00
N VAL A 33 4.08 -4.37 4.64
CA VAL A 33 2.66 -4.67 4.47
C VAL A 33 1.99 -3.47 3.81
N ILE A 34 1.36 -3.67 2.67
CA ILE A 34 0.50 -2.65 2.06
C ILE A 34 -0.91 -2.88 2.60
N ARG A 35 -1.43 -1.95 3.40
CA ARG A 35 -2.82 -2.05 3.87
C ARG A 35 -3.78 -1.99 2.69
N SER A 36 -4.85 -2.79 2.70
CA SER A 36 -5.87 -2.80 1.63
C SER A 36 -7.17 -2.08 2.03
N SER A 37 -7.10 -1.14 2.96
CA SER A 37 -8.25 -0.67 3.74
C SER A 37 -9.10 0.45 3.12
N GLY A 38 -8.60 1.15 2.10
CA GLY A 38 -9.33 2.23 1.43
C GLY A 38 -10.02 1.70 0.18
N ASN A 39 -11.30 2.05 0.00
CA ASN A 39 -12.09 1.60 -1.14
C ASN A 39 -12.27 2.67 -2.24
N GLY A 40 -11.66 3.84 -2.11
CA GLY A 40 -11.97 5.00 -2.95
C GLY A 40 -11.70 4.75 -4.44
N ILE A 41 -10.65 4.01 -4.80
CA ILE A 41 -10.41 3.60 -6.19
C ILE A 41 -11.62 2.89 -6.80
N TRP A 42 -12.19 1.92 -6.09
CA TRP A 42 -13.33 1.13 -6.58
C TRP A 42 -14.65 1.90 -6.49
N VAL A 43 -14.80 2.79 -5.50
CA VAL A 43 -15.94 3.73 -5.43
C VAL A 43 -15.93 4.66 -6.64
N ASP A 44 -14.79 5.26 -6.96
CA ASP A 44 -14.61 6.14 -8.12
C ASP A 44 -14.88 5.39 -9.42
N ALA A 45 -14.38 4.16 -9.57
CA ALA A 45 -14.63 3.33 -10.74
C ALA A 45 -16.13 3.00 -10.91
N SER A 46 -16.79 2.60 -9.81
CA SER A 46 -18.22 2.29 -9.80
C SER A 46 -19.08 3.51 -10.15
N HIS A 47 -18.72 4.70 -9.68
CA HIS A 47 -19.45 5.93 -10.00
C HIS A 47 -19.17 6.46 -11.40
N SER A 48 -17.96 6.26 -11.92
CA SER A 48 -17.57 6.81 -13.23
C SER A 48 -18.06 5.97 -14.41
N HIS A 49 -18.27 4.66 -14.26
CA HIS A 49 -18.73 3.81 -15.36
C HIS A 49 -19.68 2.68 -14.95
N LYS A 50 -20.84 2.58 -15.60
CA LYS A 50 -21.84 1.52 -15.40
C LYS A 50 -21.28 0.09 -15.48
N ALA A 51 -20.36 -0.19 -16.41
CA ALA A 51 -19.75 -1.52 -16.49
C ALA A 51 -18.99 -1.87 -15.20
N CYS A 52 -18.20 -0.93 -14.67
CA CYS A 52 -17.52 -1.11 -13.40
C CYS A 52 -18.50 -1.19 -12.23
N HIS A 53 -19.59 -0.41 -12.24
CA HIS A 53 -20.66 -0.54 -11.25
C HIS A 53 -21.21 -1.98 -11.18
N ASP A 54 -21.56 -2.53 -12.34
CA ASP A 54 -22.14 -3.87 -12.43
C ASP A 54 -21.14 -4.95 -11.99
N MET A 55 -19.87 -4.86 -12.41
CA MET A 55 -18.81 -5.80 -12.01
C MET A 55 -18.50 -5.73 -10.50
N LEU A 56 -18.39 -4.51 -9.96
CA LEU A 56 -18.04 -4.28 -8.55
C LEU A 56 -19.21 -4.55 -7.59
N SER A 57 -20.45 -4.61 -8.08
CA SER A 57 -21.63 -4.90 -7.25
C SER A 57 -21.52 -6.21 -6.46
N ARG A 58 -20.74 -7.18 -6.94
CA ARG A 58 -20.48 -8.47 -6.30
C ARG A 58 -19.57 -8.36 -5.08
N TRP A 59 -18.73 -7.33 -5.00
CA TRP A 59 -17.67 -7.14 -3.99
C TRP A 59 -18.09 -6.29 -2.79
N LYS A 60 -19.40 -6.06 -2.61
CA LYS A 60 -19.93 -5.23 -1.52
C LYS A 60 -19.57 -5.76 -0.13
N SER A 61 -19.55 -7.09 0.04
CA SER A 61 -19.11 -7.79 1.24
C SER A 61 -17.67 -7.43 1.63
N HIS A 62 -16.74 -7.43 0.67
CA HIS A 62 -15.32 -7.13 0.92
C HIS A 62 -15.14 -5.76 1.58
N SER A 63 -15.86 -4.73 1.10
CA SER A 63 -15.82 -3.38 1.72
C SER A 63 -16.33 -3.37 3.17
N GLN A 64 -17.22 -4.29 3.55
CA GLN A 64 -17.75 -4.36 4.92
C GLN A 64 -16.76 -4.98 5.90
N TYR A 65 -15.99 -5.99 5.46
CA TYR A 65 -15.05 -6.72 6.31
C TYR A 65 -13.63 -6.13 6.32
N ASN A 66 -13.34 -5.17 5.44
CA ASN A 66 -12.01 -4.60 5.29
C ASN A 66 -11.93 -3.12 5.72
N SER A 67 -12.44 -2.81 6.91
CA SER A 67 -12.54 -1.43 7.38
C SER A 67 -11.20 -0.83 7.81
N ASN A 68 -11.10 0.50 7.73
CA ASN A 68 -9.94 1.24 8.22
C ASN A 68 -9.66 1.02 9.71
N SER A 69 -10.68 0.81 10.54
CA SER A 69 -10.51 0.66 11.98
C SER A 69 -9.83 -0.67 12.35
N VAL A 70 -10.15 -1.76 11.64
CA VAL A 70 -9.47 -3.05 11.86
C VAL A 70 -8.00 -2.94 11.48
N TRP A 71 -7.70 -2.32 10.32
CA TRP A 71 -6.32 -2.06 9.92
C TRP A 71 -5.56 -1.17 10.89
N ASP A 72 -6.20 -0.12 11.43
CA ASP A 72 -5.57 0.76 12.42
C ASP A 72 -5.24 -0.02 13.73
N GLN A 73 -6.08 -0.98 14.14
CA GLN A 73 -5.78 -1.87 15.27
C GLN A 73 -4.63 -2.83 14.97
N VAL A 74 -4.64 -3.49 13.79
CA VAL A 74 -3.56 -4.39 13.37
C VAL A 74 -2.25 -3.63 13.26
N GLU A 75 -2.25 -2.41 12.73
CA GLU A 75 -1.07 -1.56 12.70
C GLU A 75 -0.53 -1.35 14.12
N ILE A 76 -1.37 -0.95 15.09
CA ILE A 76 -0.93 -0.79 16.50
C ILE A 76 -0.32 -2.08 17.07
N ILE A 77 -0.93 -3.25 16.81
CA ILE A 77 -0.39 -4.55 17.24
C ILE A 77 0.98 -4.79 16.59
N VAL A 78 1.09 -4.55 15.29
CA VAL A 78 2.33 -4.72 14.52
C VAL A 78 3.44 -3.85 15.07
N GLN A 79 3.13 -2.57 15.29
CA GLN A 79 4.07 -1.59 15.80
C GLN A 79 4.61 -1.95 17.20
N LYS A 80 3.77 -2.53 18.07
CA LYS A 80 4.16 -2.92 19.43
C LYS A 80 4.95 -4.23 19.50
N ASN A 81 4.62 -5.21 18.64
CA ASN A 81 5.13 -6.58 18.81
C ASN A 81 6.21 -6.98 17.80
N PHE A 82 6.20 -6.40 16.59
CA PHE A 82 7.03 -6.84 15.47
C PHE A 82 7.98 -5.74 14.95
N ARG A 83 8.45 -4.86 15.84
CA ARG A 83 9.49 -3.87 15.55
C ARG A 83 10.72 -4.11 16.41
N LYS A 84 11.52 -5.10 16.03
CA LYS A 84 12.76 -5.49 16.71
C LYS A 84 13.96 -5.31 15.78
N LEU A 85 15.17 -5.27 16.35
CA LEU A 85 16.41 -5.04 15.58
C LEU A 85 16.64 -6.08 14.47
N ASN A 86 16.32 -7.35 14.73
CA ASN A 86 16.54 -8.47 13.80
C ASN A 86 15.28 -8.92 13.05
N PHE A 87 14.12 -8.32 13.34
CA PHE A 87 12.85 -8.60 12.69
C PHE A 87 11.96 -7.37 12.80
N THR A 88 11.65 -6.75 11.67
CA THR A 88 10.82 -5.56 11.66
C THR A 88 9.74 -5.64 10.60
N VAL A 89 8.54 -5.21 10.95
CA VAL A 89 7.39 -5.13 10.07
C VAL A 89 6.94 -3.67 9.97
N GLU A 90 6.76 -3.19 8.74
CA GLU A 90 6.29 -1.84 8.43
C GLU A 90 4.99 -1.91 7.64
N VAL A 91 3.91 -1.40 8.21
CA VAL A 91 2.63 -1.20 7.51
C VAL A 91 2.68 0.13 6.77
N LEU A 92 2.61 0.09 5.45
CA LEU A 92 2.62 1.27 4.60
C LEU A 92 1.19 1.84 4.50
N PRO A 93 0.99 3.14 4.75
CA PRO A 93 -0.36 3.72 4.80
C PRO A 93 -0.93 4.05 3.41
N LEU A 94 -0.22 3.68 2.34
CA LEU A 94 -0.42 4.17 0.97
C LEU A 94 -1.88 4.10 0.48
N LEU A 95 -2.57 2.99 0.70
CA LEU A 95 -3.95 2.79 0.22
C LEU A 95 -5.03 3.14 1.26
N ARG A 96 -4.70 3.86 2.34
CA ARG A 96 -5.69 4.25 3.36
C ARG A 96 -6.77 5.17 2.78
N GLU A 97 -6.34 6.16 1.99
CA GLU A 97 -7.18 7.19 1.37
C GLU A 97 -6.96 7.18 -0.14
N SER A 98 -7.00 6.00 -0.77
CA SER A 98 -6.81 5.84 -2.21
C SER A 98 -7.99 6.39 -3.01
N ALA A 99 -7.72 6.94 -4.19
CA ALA A 99 -8.75 7.40 -5.14
C ALA A 99 -8.17 7.38 -6.55
N LEU A 100 -9.03 7.27 -7.56
CA LEU A 100 -8.61 7.41 -8.96
C LEU A 100 -8.26 8.87 -9.28
N THR A 101 -7.56 9.06 -10.39
CA THR A 101 -7.19 10.37 -10.94
C THR A 101 -8.02 10.69 -12.15
N ASN A 102 -8.39 11.97 -12.32
CA ASN A 102 -9.05 12.44 -13.52
C ASN A 102 -8.03 12.67 -14.65
N LEU A 103 -8.36 12.21 -15.85
CA LEU A 103 -7.87 12.75 -17.11
C LEU A 103 -8.67 14.03 -17.46
N PRO A 104 -8.26 14.84 -18.45
CA PRO A 104 -8.95 16.09 -18.79
C PRO A 104 -10.46 15.95 -19.03
N GLU A 105 -10.91 14.80 -19.54
CA GLU A 105 -12.32 14.57 -19.92
C GLU A 105 -13.04 13.50 -19.09
N GLN A 106 -12.30 12.60 -18.41
CA GLN A 106 -12.89 11.45 -17.73
C GLN A 106 -11.97 10.90 -16.63
N MET A 107 -12.52 10.06 -15.75
CA MET A 107 -11.73 9.30 -14.78
C MET A 107 -10.75 8.33 -15.48
N ASP A 108 -9.49 8.25 -15.02
CA ASP A 108 -8.52 7.29 -15.54
C ASP A 108 -8.81 5.88 -15.01
N LEU A 109 -9.55 5.08 -15.80
CA LEU A 109 -9.79 3.67 -15.49
C LEU A 109 -8.67 2.74 -15.98
N SER A 110 -7.66 3.24 -16.72
CA SER A 110 -6.61 2.40 -17.32
C SER A 110 -5.71 1.71 -16.29
N VAL A 111 -5.75 2.16 -15.04
CA VAL A 111 -5.04 1.56 -13.90
C VAL A 111 -5.74 0.33 -13.33
N LEU A 112 -6.97 0.06 -13.75
CA LEU A 112 -7.74 -1.14 -13.41
C LEU A 112 -7.79 -2.11 -14.60
N GLY A 113 -7.91 -3.40 -14.30
CA GLY A 113 -8.17 -4.43 -15.29
C GLY A 113 -9.61 -4.38 -15.80
N TYR A 114 -9.93 -5.23 -16.78
CA TYR A 114 -11.25 -5.28 -17.41
C TYR A 114 -12.39 -5.60 -16.43
N ASP A 115 -12.08 -6.30 -15.33
CA ASP A 115 -13.05 -6.62 -14.27
C ASP A 115 -13.30 -5.47 -13.27
N CYS A 116 -12.60 -4.34 -13.42
CA CYS A 116 -12.58 -3.18 -12.53
C CYS A 116 -12.20 -3.46 -11.07
N SER A 117 -11.85 -4.70 -10.71
CA SER A 117 -11.54 -5.16 -9.36
C SER A 117 -10.03 -5.28 -9.13
N HIS A 118 -9.30 -5.79 -10.12
CA HIS A 118 -7.86 -5.91 -10.06
C HIS A 118 -7.16 -4.70 -10.70
N PHE A 119 -5.94 -4.41 -10.26
CA PHE A 119 -5.08 -3.47 -10.96
C PHE A 119 -4.67 -4.05 -12.32
N SER A 120 -4.58 -3.18 -13.34
CA SER A 120 -3.94 -3.54 -14.61
C SER A 120 -2.42 -3.62 -14.44
N GLU A 121 -1.70 -4.10 -15.46
CA GLU A 121 -0.23 -4.06 -15.49
C GLU A 121 0.32 -2.64 -15.27
N ARG A 122 -0.34 -1.63 -15.86
CA ARG A 122 -0.04 -0.21 -15.64
C ARG A 122 -0.29 0.19 -14.18
N GLY A 123 -1.45 -0.18 -13.63
CA GLY A 123 -1.81 0.13 -12.24
C GLY A 123 -0.84 -0.48 -11.22
N LEU A 124 -0.47 -1.75 -11.41
CA LEU A 124 0.53 -2.44 -10.57
C LEU A 124 1.90 -1.80 -10.67
N SER A 125 2.34 -1.42 -11.88
CA SER A 125 3.62 -0.74 -12.07
C SER A 125 3.67 0.59 -11.30
N ILE A 126 2.60 1.40 -11.37
CA ILE A 126 2.50 2.66 -10.63
C ILE A 126 2.47 2.42 -9.12
N LEU A 127 1.72 1.40 -8.66
CA LEU A 127 1.65 1.04 -7.24
C LEU A 127 3.04 0.62 -6.72
N HIS A 128 3.77 -0.20 -7.48
CA HIS A 128 5.13 -0.61 -7.13
C HIS A 128 6.09 0.59 -7.01
N MET A 129 6.00 1.57 -7.92
CA MET A 129 6.81 2.80 -7.82
C MET A 129 6.47 3.61 -6.57
N ALA A 130 5.19 3.68 -6.19
CA ALA A 130 4.76 4.36 -4.96
C ALA A 130 5.21 3.61 -3.69
N VAL A 131 5.19 2.28 -3.71
CA VAL A 131 5.72 1.42 -2.62
C VAL A 131 7.22 1.61 -2.48
N TRP A 132 7.95 1.60 -3.60
CA TRP A 132 9.39 1.88 -3.63
C TRP A 132 9.71 3.21 -2.95
N ASN A 133 9.04 4.30 -3.36
CA ASN A 133 9.23 5.60 -2.74
C ASN A 133 8.87 5.61 -1.24
N SER A 134 7.88 4.82 -0.83
CA SER A 134 7.49 4.70 0.59
C SER A 134 8.59 4.07 1.45
N PHE A 135 9.45 3.21 0.89
CA PHE A 135 10.60 2.66 1.60
C PHE A 135 11.67 3.71 1.91
N PHE A 136 11.84 4.70 1.04
CA PHE A 136 12.81 5.77 1.24
C PHE A 136 12.19 7.00 1.89
N THR A 137 10.88 7.04 2.08
CA THR A 137 10.20 8.16 2.77
C THR A 137 10.24 7.96 4.27
N LYS A 138 10.52 9.03 5.02
CA LYS A 138 10.51 9.01 6.48
C LYS A 138 9.15 8.53 6.98
N SER A 139 9.11 7.70 8.02
CA SER A 139 7.85 7.03 8.42
C SER A 139 6.69 8.00 8.69
N GLY A 140 6.95 9.19 9.26
CA GLY A 140 5.91 10.21 9.52
C GLY A 140 5.45 10.96 8.27
N ASP A 141 6.25 10.95 7.20
CA ASP A 141 6.02 11.71 5.98
C ASP A 141 5.44 10.82 4.85
N ARG A 142 5.22 9.53 5.12
CA ARG A 142 4.64 8.59 4.15
C ARG A 142 3.23 9.01 3.79
N VAL A 143 2.97 9.09 2.49
CA VAL A 143 1.65 9.46 1.96
C VAL A 143 0.59 8.42 2.30
N ARG A 144 -0.58 8.90 2.70
CA ARG A 144 -1.79 8.09 2.95
C ARG A 144 -2.76 8.07 1.77
N GLN A 145 -2.60 9.06 0.88
CA GLN A 145 -3.46 9.35 -0.24
C GLN A 145 -2.80 8.86 -1.52
N TYR A 146 -3.07 7.62 -1.91
CA TYR A 146 -2.63 7.10 -3.19
C TYR A 146 -3.51 7.64 -4.32
N ARG A 147 -2.88 8.30 -5.29
CA ARG A 147 -3.48 8.77 -6.53
C ARG A 147 -2.65 8.15 -7.66
N PRO A 148 -3.19 7.19 -8.44
CA PRO A 148 -2.43 6.49 -9.47
C PRO A 148 -1.88 7.45 -10.52
N SER A 149 -0.63 7.85 -10.37
CA SER A 149 0.12 8.62 -11.35
C SER A 149 1.59 8.23 -11.22
N PRO A 150 2.34 8.05 -12.32
CA PRO A 150 3.75 7.69 -12.26
C PRO A 150 4.55 8.70 -11.43
N PRO A 151 5.08 8.33 -10.24
CA PRO A 151 5.89 9.25 -9.46
C PRO A 151 7.32 9.25 -9.98
N GLN A 152 8.07 10.32 -9.70
CA GLN A 152 9.53 10.27 -9.81
C GLN A 152 10.06 9.28 -8.76
N LEU A 153 10.87 8.30 -9.19
CA LEU A 153 11.47 7.34 -8.27
C LEU A 153 12.53 7.98 -7.40
N LEU A 154 12.49 7.68 -6.10
CA LEU A 154 13.52 8.06 -5.16
C LEU A 154 14.73 7.14 -5.28
N CYS A 155 15.92 7.75 -5.25
CA CYS A 155 17.18 7.05 -5.20
C CYS A 155 17.57 6.77 -3.74
N PRO A 156 18.10 5.59 -3.41
CA PRO A 156 18.73 5.37 -2.11
C PRO A 156 19.91 6.34 -1.92
N ASP A 157 19.94 7.03 -0.80
CA ASP A 157 21.12 7.80 -0.37
C ASP A 157 21.99 6.90 0.51
N PHE A 158 23.26 6.72 0.15
CA PHE A 158 24.20 5.86 0.88
C PHE A 158 24.48 6.33 2.32
N ARG A 159 24.18 7.61 2.63
CA ARG A 159 24.27 8.18 3.99
C ARG A 159 23.02 7.91 4.81
N CYS A 160 21.96 7.39 4.18
CA CYS A 160 20.69 7.08 4.80
C CYS A 160 20.49 5.57 4.95
N PRO A 161 19.62 5.14 5.90
CA PRO A 161 19.15 3.75 5.91
C PRO A 161 18.50 3.40 4.57
N PHE A 162 18.84 2.22 4.02
CA PHE A 162 18.29 1.76 2.74
C PHE A 162 16.76 1.66 2.79
N PHE A 163 16.21 0.95 3.77
CA PHE A 163 14.78 0.97 4.05
C PHE A 163 14.50 1.73 5.34
N ARG A 164 13.63 2.73 5.26
CA ARG A 164 13.22 3.51 6.42
C ARG A 164 12.21 2.74 7.25
N THR A 165 12.41 2.79 8.56
CA THR A 165 11.52 2.26 9.59
C THR A 165 11.20 3.39 10.55
N VAL A 166 10.26 3.18 11.47
CA VAL A 166 10.06 4.15 12.57
C VAL A 166 11.33 4.35 13.40
N SER A 167 12.13 3.31 13.60
CA SER A 167 13.33 3.35 14.45
C SER A 167 14.53 4.04 13.80
N ASN A 168 14.68 4.00 12.47
CA ASN A 168 15.84 4.56 11.78
C ASN A 168 15.56 5.83 10.97
N SER A 169 14.29 6.23 10.86
CA SER A 169 13.85 7.40 10.08
C SER A 169 14.47 8.74 10.52
N GLY A 170 15.02 8.81 11.74
CA GLY A 170 15.70 9.99 12.26
C GLY A 170 17.22 10.04 12.01
N TYR A 171 17.83 8.98 11.44
CA TYR A 171 19.28 8.87 11.34
C TYR A 171 19.91 9.69 10.20
N CYS A 172 19.11 10.22 9.28
CA CYS A 172 19.61 11.08 8.21
C CYS A 172 18.56 12.11 7.78
N ILE A 173 19.03 13.21 7.19
CA ILE A 173 18.20 14.16 6.47
C ILE A 173 18.35 13.82 4.98
N TYR A 174 17.28 13.31 4.35
CA TYR A 174 17.30 12.97 2.93
C TYR A 174 17.47 14.21 2.07
N ASN A 175 18.38 14.17 1.10
CA ASN A 175 18.48 15.19 0.08
C ASN A 175 18.03 14.65 -1.28
N ALA A 176 16.79 14.95 -1.68
CA ALA A 176 16.25 14.56 -2.98
C ALA A 176 17.02 15.14 -4.19
N ALA A 177 17.79 16.23 -4.01
CA ALA A 177 18.50 16.89 -5.10
C ALA A 177 19.68 16.07 -5.67
N GLU A 178 20.15 15.05 -4.94
CA GLU A 178 21.24 14.17 -5.39
C GLU A 178 20.75 12.99 -6.25
N CYS A 179 19.42 12.79 -6.37
CA CYS A 179 18.84 11.77 -7.24
C CYS A 179 18.81 12.27 -8.70
N ARG A 180 19.97 12.24 -9.35
CA ARG A 180 20.06 12.30 -10.83
C ARG A 180 20.16 10.87 -11.34
N MET A 181 19.12 10.38 -12.02
CA MET A 181 19.30 9.25 -12.93
C MET A 181 20.39 9.67 -13.92
N ARG A 182 21.57 9.03 -13.84
CA ARG A 182 22.52 9.12 -14.94
C ARG A 182 21.87 8.37 -16.10
N ALA A 183 21.50 9.13 -17.13
CA ALA A 183 21.10 8.57 -18.42
C ALA A 183 22.27 7.80 -19.03
#